data_AF-A0A2D5X5A3-F1
#
_entry.id   AF-A0A2D5X5A3-F1
#
_cell.length_a   1.000
_cell.length_b   1.000
_cell.length_c   1.000
_cell.angle_alpha   90.00
_cell.angle_beta   90.00
_cell.angle_gamma   90.00
#
_symmetry.space_group_name_H-M   'P 1'
#
loop_
_entity.id
_entity.type
_entity.pdbx_description
1 polymer ?
#
loop_
_entity_poly.entity_id
_entity_poly.type
_entity_poly.pdbx_seq_one_letter_code
_entity_poly.pdbx_strand_id
1 'polypeptide(L)'
;MTERTNKKSFPTLYTGTFIAVIALHAITGWALANVKTPDVTIAEPNEVSPLEIEMITPIIKKPEVVEVQPTPEPVIESKPKPVATAAPQPKPEPQVKPEPKVEPKPKAKPEPKTKPDIKPKPEPKPPVKTQQTQQEVQAKKAAEQALAEKQQQAIINAQKQAERQAQENAKKQEQERINAQELAKQQEIARQQALARQQAENERLAQAEKTREAAAERARAAQEAAQAKAEAAAANSEPVSFSGSDASWAREPNFEGLTHEALTLNLRFRVDKQGNISNITVTGSNDRRIIREAKRRLGRSKLNPFIQNGVPVTGIVNLSIAVIS
;
A
#
# COMPACT_ATOMS: atom_id res chain seq x y z
N MET A 1 -14.03 24.96 67.87
CA MET A 1 -13.05 25.66 67.01
C MET A 1 -12.82 24.84 65.74
N THR A 2 -13.45 25.31 64.66
CA THR A 2 -13.11 25.14 63.22
C THR A 2 -12.49 23.83 62.72
N GLU A 3 -13.34 22.98 62.13
CA GLU A 3 -12.94 21.96 61.16
C GLU A 3 -12.57 22.61 59.81
N ARG A 4 -11.45 22.18 59.22
CA ARG A 4 -11.00 22.56 57.87
C ARG A 4 -11.69 21.67 56.84
N THR A 5 -12.51 22.27 55.97
CA THR A 5 -13.09 21.60 54.80
C THR A 5 -12.11 21.62 53.62
N ASN A 6 -11.70 20.44 53.18
CA ASN A 6 -10.89 20.22 51.99
C ASN A 6 -11.82 20.07 50.77
N LYS A 7 -11.82 21.05 49.88
CA LYS A 7 -12.55 21.01 48.59
C LYS A 7 -11.82 20.07 47.62
N LYS A 8 -12.44 18.95 47.26
CA LYS A 8 -12.07 18.17 46.07
C LYS A 8 -12.80 18.73 44.86
N SER A 9 -12.06 19.36 43.95
CA SER A 9 -12.53 19.76 42.62
C SER A 9 -12.55 18.53 41.70
N PHE A 10 -13.70 18.24 41.09
CA PHE A 10 -13.82 17.24 40.02
C PHE A 10 -13.42 17.87 38.66
N PRO A 11 -12.76 17.11 37.75
CA PRO A 11 -12.21 17.67 36.51
C PRO A 11 -13.29 17.79 35.43
N THR A 12 -13.47 19.01 34.92
CA THR A 12 -14.42 19.43 33.86
C THR A 12 -14.07 18.93 32.45
N LEU A 13 -13.14 17.98 32.30
CA LEU A 13 -12.61 17.56 31.00
C LEU A 13 -13.34 16.38 30.35
N TYR A 14 -14.18 15.64 31.08
CA TYR A 14 -14.82 14.41 30.57
C TYR A 14 -16.24 14.59 30.01
N THR A 15 -16.90 15.72 30.31
CA THR A 15 -18.27 15.97 29.84
C THR A 15 -18.33 16.42 28.39
N GLY A 16 -17.34 17.19 27.90
CA GLY A 16 -17.31 17.69 26.52
C GLY A 16 -17.08 16.59 25.48
N THR A 17 -16.24 15.60 25.79
CA THR A 17 -15.90 14.49 24.88
C THR A 17 -17.06 13.50 24.73
N PHE A 18 -17.80 13.20 25.80
CA PHE A 18 -19.00 12.37 25.73
C PHE A 18 -20.10 12.99 24.86
N ILE A 19 -20.32 14.31 24.96
CA ILE A 19 -21.32 15.01 24.15
C ILE A 19 -20.95 14.98 22.66
N ALA A 20 -19.66 15.16 22.33
CA ALA A 20 -19.19 15.11 20.94
C ALA A 20 -19.38 13.72 20.31
N VAL A 21 -19.12 12.64 21.06
CA VAL A 21 -19.32 11.27 20.59
C VAL A 21 -20.81 10.98 20.37
N ILE A 22 -21.68 11.40 21.29
CA ILE A 22 -23.14 11.22 21.14
C ILE A 22 -23.66 11.98 19.91
N ALA A 23 -23.20 13.21 19.67
CA ALA A 23 -23.57 13.99 18.49
C ALA A 23 -23.16 13.30 17.17
N LEU A 24 -21.96 12.71 17.12
CA LEU A 24 -21.49 11.99 15.94
C LEU A 24 -22.34 10.75 15.63
N HIS A 25 -22.72 9.99 16.65
CA HIS A 25 -23.59 8.82 16.48
C HIS A 25 -25.00 9.22 16.05
N ALA A 26 -25.54 10.32 16.58
CA ALA A 26 -26.85 10.84 16.18
C ALA A 26 -26.90 11.26 14.70
N ILE A 27 -25.86 11.94 14.19
CA ILE A 27 -25.76 12.33 12.77
C ILE A 27 -25.71 11.09 11.87
N THR A 28 -24.95 10.06 12.27
CA THR A 28 -24.80 8.83 11.49
C THR A 28 -26.12 8.04 11.42
N GLY A 29 -26.88 7.99 12.53
CA GLY A 29 -28.21 7.36 12.57
C GLY A 29 -29.24 8.09 11.71
N TRP A 30 -29.24 9.43 11.69
CA TRP A 30 -30.16 10.22 10.86
C TRP A 30 -29.87 10.06 9.36
N ALA A 31 -28.59 9.91 8.98
CA ALA A 31 -28.21 9.66 7.59
C ALA A 31 -28.77 8.32 7.08
N LEU A 32 -28.65 7.24 7.86
CA LEU A 32 -29.16 5.91 7.46
C LEU A 32 -30.69 5.86 7.36
N ALA A 33 -31.41 6.60 8.21
CA ALA A 33 -32.86 6.64 8.19
C ALA A 33 -33.46 7.36 6.97
N ASN A 34 -32.69 8.23 6.30
CA ASN A 34 -33.15 9.01 5.14
C ASN A 34 -32.62 8.48 3.79
N VAL A 35 -31.84 7.39 3.78
CA VAL A 35 -31.46 6.72 2.53
C VAL A 35 -32.66 5.90 2.04
N LYS A 36 -33.30 6.37 0.98
CA LYS A 36 -34.33 5.63 0.24
C LYS A 36 -33.69 4.42 -0.43
N THR A 37 -33.94 3.23 0.09
CA THR A 37 -33.53 1.97 -0.53
C THR A 37 -34.37 1.71 -1.78
N PRO A 38 -33.77 1.32 -2.92
CA PRO A 38 -34.53 0.84 -4.06
C PRO A 38 -35.27 -0.47 -3.70
N ASP A 39 -36.51 -0.58 -4.16
CA ASP A 39 -37.39 -1.73 -3.97
C ASP A 39 -36.79 -2.97 -4.64
N VAL A 40 -36.33 -3.94 -3.84
CA VAL A 40 -35.90 -5.24 -4.32
C VAL A 40 -37.09 -6.17 -4.21
N THR A 41 -37.81 -6.34 -5.31
CA THR A 41 -38.89 -7.31 -5.43
C THR A 41 -38.29 -8.72 -5.35
N ILE A 42 -38.48 -9.40 -4.22
CA ILE A 42 -38.09 -10.80 -4.02
C ILE A 42 -39.21 -11.67 -4.59
N ALA A 43 -38.92 -12.37 -5.69
CA ALA A 43 -39.77 -13.45 -6.17
C ALA A 43 -39.70 -14.65 -5.21
N GLU A 44 -40.86 -15.24 -4.95
CA GLU A 44 -41.12 -16.38 -4.06
C GLU A 44 -40.28 -17.62 -4.43
N PRO A 45 -39.81 -18.43 -3.47
CA PRO A 45 -38.86 -19.51 -3.73
C PRO A 45 -39.57 -20.70 -4.37
N ASN A 46 -39.23 -21.01 -5.62
CA ASN A 46 -39.71 -22.21 -6.27
C ASN A 46 -38.87 -23.44 -5.87
N GLU A 47 -39.59 -24.54 -5.71
CA GLU A 47 -39.21 -25.83 -5.14
C GLU A 47 -37.99 -26.48 -5.80
N VAL A 48 -37.19 -27.17 -4.98
CA VAL A 48 -36.00 -27.94 -5.40
C VAL A 48 -36.35 -29.09 -6.35
N SER A 49 -35.72 -29.13 -7.52
CA SER A 49 -35.61 -30.36 -8.33
C SER A 49 -34.22 -31.00 -8.11
N PRO A 50 -34.11 -32.34 -8.00
CA PRO A 50 -32.86 -33.03 -7.70
C PRO A 50 -31.85 -32.94 -8.85
N LEU A 51 -30.57 -32.81 -8.51
CA LEU A 51 -29.43 -32.74 -9.41
C LEU A 51 -29.28 -34.03 -10.24
N GLU A 52 -29.57 -33.97 -11.54
CA GLU A 52 -29.10 -34.96 -12.52
C GLU A 52 -27.71 -34.55 -13.03
N ILE A 53 -26.72 -35.40 -12.79
CA ILE A 53 -25.36 -35.23 -13.31
C ILE A 53 -25.36 -35.78 -14.74
N GLU A 54 -25.54 -34.90 -15.73
CA GLU A 54 -25.28 -35.26 -17.13
C GLU A 54 -23.81 -35.00 -17.49
N MET A 55 -23.10 -36.08 -17.82
CA MET A 55 -21.75 -36.05 -18.38
C MET A 55 -21.80 -35.50 -19.81
N ILE A 56 -21.34 -34.27 -20.03
CA ILE A 56 -21.17 -33.72 -21.38
C ILE A 56 -19.68 -33.57 -21.70
N THR A 57 -19.22 -34.47 -22.57
CA THR A 57 -17.95 -34.43 -23.32
C THR A 57 -17.74 -33.10 -24.04
N PRO A 58 -16.54 -32.47 -23.95
CA PRO A 58 -16.25 -31.26 -24.73
C PRO A 58 -16.00 -31.61 -26.21
N ILE A 59 -16.83 -31.03 -27.09
CA ILE A 59 -16.67 -31.08 -28.55
C ILE A 59 -15.51 -30.16 -28.95
N ILE A 60 -14.47 -30.78 -29.52
CA ILE A 60 -13.34 -30.10 -30.18
C ILE A 60 -13.85 -29.47 -31.47
N LYS A 61 -13.86 -28.13 -31.55
CA LYS A 61 -13.97 -27.42 -32.83
C LYS A 61 -12.58 -27.13 -33.38
N LYS A 62 -12.31 -27.75 -34.53
CA LYS A 62 -11.14 -27.59 -35.40
C LYS A 62 -11.19 -26.23 -36.11
N PRO A 63 -10.12 -25.42 -36.14
CA PRO A 63 -10.01 -24.30 -37.07
C PRO A 63 -9.32 -24.75 -38.37
N GLU A 64 -9.91 -24.28 -39.45
CA GLU A 64 -9.56 -24.50 -40.85
C GLU A 64 -8.37 -23.62 -41.27
N VAL A 65 -7.58 -24.15 -42.19
CA VAL A 65 -6.27 -23.66 -42.65
C VAL A 65 -6.46 -22.59 -43.73
N VAL A 66 -5.76 -21.46 -43.63
CA VAL A 66 -5.44 -20.60 -44.79
C VAL A 66 -3.97 -20.17 -44.74
N GLU A 67 -3.24 -20.79 -45.67
CA GLU A 67 -2.10 -20.40 -46.51
C GLU A 67 -1.07 -19.29 -46.16
N VAL A 68 0.14 -19.58 -46.61
CA VAL A 68 1.49 -19.07 -46.28
C VAL A 68 1.86 -17.79 -47.06
N GLN A 69 2.64 -16.88 -46.46
CA GLN A 69 3.70 -16.12 -47.17
C GLN A 69 4.93 -15.93 -46.26
N PRO A 70 6.18 -16.10 -46.74
CA PRO A 70 7.39 -16.11 -45.92
C PRO A 70 8.28 -14.86 -46.12
N THR A 71 8.78 -14.22 -45.05
CA THR A 71 9.99 -13.34 -45.07
C THR A 71 10.38 -12.89 -43.64
N PRO A 72 11.64 -12.43 -43.40
CA PRO A 72 12.82 -13.22 -43.06
C PRO A 72 13.28 -13.05 -41.59
N GLU A 73 14.25 -13.89 -41.19
CA GLU A 73 14.85 -14.02 -39.85
C GLU A 73 15.38 -12.69 -39.24
N PRO A 74 15.07 -12.41 -37.96
CA PRO A 74 15.84 -11.43 -37.19
C PRO A 74 17.08 -12.06 -36.57
N VAL A 75 18.20 -11.40 -36.86
CA VAL A 75 19.56 -11.62 -36.36
C VAL A 75 19.60 -11.76 -34.83
N ILE A 76 20.33 -12.78 -34.37
CA ILE A 76 20.63 -13.09 -32.98
C ILE A 76 21.53 -11.98 -32.41
N GLU A 77 20.99 -11.14 -31.54
CA GLU A 77 21.79 -10.32 -30.62
C GLU A 77 21.96 -11.06 -29.29
N SER A 78 23.20 -11.48 -29.07
CA SER A 78 23.71 -12.20 -27.91
C SER A 78 23.53 -11.41 -26.61
N LYS A 79 22.68 -11.92 -25.70
CA LYS A 79 22.67 -11.50 -24.29
C LYS A 79 23.98 -11.91 -23.59
N PRO A 80 24.55 -11.05 -22.73
CA PRO A 80 25.72 -11.40 -21.93
C PRO A 80 25.39 -12.46 -20.87
N LYS A 81 26.35 -13.37 -20.65
CA LYS A 81 26.31 -14.48 -19.67
C LYS A 81 25.88 -14.02 -18.27
N PRO A 82 24.94 -14.71 -17.60
CA PRO A 82 24.76 -14.58 -16.17
C PRO A 82 25.98 -15.17 -15.46
N VAL A 83 26.56 -14.39 -14.55
CA VAL A 83 27.60 -14.80 -13.62
C VAL A 83 27.06 -15.92 -12.73
N ALA A 84 27.82 -17.00 -12.61
CA ALA A 84 27.50 -18.18 -11.81
C ALA A 84 27.33 -17.81 -10.33
N THR A 85 26.09 -17.83 -9.84
CA THR A 85 25.80 -17.94 -8.41
C THR A 85 25.72 -19.43 -8.07
N ALA A 86 26.53 -19.82 -7.08
CA ALA A 86 26.73 -21.18 -6.61
C ALA A 86 25.43 -21.97 -6.41
N ALA A 87 25.44 -23.22 -6.87
CA ALA A 87 24.39 -24.19 -6.58
C ALA A 87 24.25 -24.39 -5.06
N PRO A 88 23.03 -24.38 -4.50
CA PRO A 88 22.81 -24.79 -3.12
C PRO A 88 23.09 -26.29 -2.99
N GLN A 89 23.88 -26.66 -1.98
CA GLN A 89 24.15 -28.05 -1.62
C GLN A 89 22.85 -28.84 -1.36
N PRO A 90 22.79 -30.14 -1.74
CA PRO A 90 21.65 -30.98 -1.43
C PRO A 90 21.51 -31.15 0.09
N LYS A 91 20.29 -30.93 0.59
CA LYS A 91 19.92 -31.16 1.99
C LYS A 91 19.90 -32.67 2.27
N PRO A 92 20.33 -33.13 3.46
CA PRO A 92 20.46 -34.56 3.76
C PRO A 92 19.11 -35.30 3.70
N GLU A 93 19.15 -36.56 3.29
CA GLU A 93 18.00 -37.48 3.31
C GLU A 93 17.35 -37.59 4.70
N PRO A 94 16.04 -37.85 4.78
CA PRO A 94 15.35 -38.08 6.05
C PRO A 94 15.90 -39.35 6.71
N GLN A 95 16.44 -39.21 7.93
CA GLN A 95 16.76 -40.37 8.75
C GLN A 95 15.49 -41.18 9.03
N VAL A 96 15.58 -42.48 8.74
CA VAL A 96 14.55 -43.48 9.01
C VAL A 96 14.21 -43.48 10.50
N LYS A 97 12.90 -43.42 10.76
CA LYS A 97 12.25 -43.49 12.07
C LYS A 97 12.76 -44.70 12.87
N PRO A 98 13.14 -44.57 14.16
CA PRO A 98 13.37 -45.72 15.01
C PRO A 98 12.06 -46.51 15.16
N GLU A 99 12.12 -47.82 14.90
CA GLU A 99 11.03 -48.75 15.18
C GLU A 99 10.61 -48.69 16.66
N PRO A 100 9.32 -48.92 16.96
CA PRO A 100 8.79 -48.88 18.31
C PRO A 100 9.44 -49.95 19.18
N LYS A 101 9.91 -49.53 20.36
CA LYS A 101 10.46 -50.38 21.40
C LYS A 101 9.37 -51.36 21.85
N VAL A 102 9.58 -52.64 21.56
CA VAL A 102 8.75 -53.77 21.97
C VAL A 102 8.47 -53.69 23.48
N GLU A 103 7.19 -53.65 23.86
CA GLU A 103 6.76 -53.81 25.25
C GLU A 103 7.30 -55.13 25.83
N PRO A 104 7.79 -55.13 27.08
CA PRO A 104 8.20 -56.37 27.72
C PRO A 104 6.96 -57.25 27.94
N LYS A 105 6.99 -58.46 27.35
CA LYS A 105 6.01 -59.53 27.60
C LYS A 105 5.77 -59.69 29.11
N PRO A 106 4.51 -59.84 29.56
CA PRO A 106 4.20 -60.14 30.95
C PRO A 106 4.93 -61.43 31.38
N LYS A 107 5.70 -61.35 32.46
CA LYS A 107 6.33 -62.52 33.08
C LYS A 107 5.24 -63.54 33.44
N ALA A 108 5.53 -64.79 33.09
CA ALA A 108 4.67 -65.94 33.33
C ALA A 108 4.20 -66.03 34.78
N LYS A 109 2.92 -66.42 34.92
CA LYS A 109 2.25 -66.81 36.15
C LYS A 109 3.10 -67.87 36.89
N PRO A 110 3.26 -67.81 38.22
CA PRO A 110 3.94 -68.88 38.96
C PRO A 110 3.15 -70.17 38.81
N GLU A 111 3.83 -71.26 38.45
CA GLU A 111 3.27 -72.61 38.47
C GLU A 111 2.73 -72.95 39.87
N PRO A 112 1.57 -73.62 39.98
CA PRO A 112 1.06 -74.08 41.25
C PRO A 112 1.99 -75.16 41.79
N LYS A 113 2.57 -74.92 42.97
CA LYS A 113 3.37 -75.90 43.68
C LYS A 113 2.57 -77.19 43.89
N THR A 114 3.19 -78.27 43.43
CA THR A 114 2.94 -79.67 43.72
C THR A 114 2.30 -79.93 45.08
N LYS A 115 1.20 -80.70 45.05
CA LYS A 115 0.60 -81.36 46.21
C LYS A 115 1.67 -82.18 46.96
N PRO A 116 1.80 -82.04 48.29
CA PRO A 116 2.46 -83.05 49.09
C PRO A 116 1.58 -84.29 49.24
N ASP A 117 2.27 -85.41 49.12
CA ASP A 117 1.84 -86.79 49.21
C ASP A 117 1.03 -87.09 50.48
N ILE A 118 0.12 -88.06 50.34
CA ILE A 118 -0.75 -88.57 51.41
C ILE A 118 -0.05 -89.76 52.07
N LYS A 119 0.05 -89.77 53.41
CA LYS A 119 -0.23 -90.92 54.32
C LYS A 119 0.21 -90.60 55.76
N PRO A 120 -0.26 -91.32 56.80
CA PRO A 120 -1.51 -92.05 56.96
C PRO A 120 -2.33 -91.56 58.18
N LYS A 121 -3.61 -91.92 58.15
CA LYS A 121 -4.65 -91.63 59.16
C LYS A 121 -4.41 -92.40 60.47
N PRO A 122 -4.41 -91.74 61.64
CA PRO A 122 -4.69 -92.40 62.91
C PRO A 122 -6.21 -92.45 63.16
N GLU A 123 -6.65 -93.57 63.71
CA GLU A 123 -8.02 -93.91 64.11
C GLU A 123 -8.61 -93.01 65.22
N PRO A 124 -9.95 -93.01 65.40
CA PRO A 124 -10.70 -91.91 65.98
C PRO A 124 -10.85 -92.01 67.51
N LYS A 125 -10.72 -90.87 68.18
CA LYS A 125 -11.21 -90.61 69.55
C LYS A 125 -11.62 -89.13 69.65
N PRO A 126 -12.45 -88.73 70.62
CA PRO A 126 -13.91 -88.81 70.76
C PRO A 126 -14.66 -87.63 70.07
N PRO A 127 -16.00 -87.62 69.98
CA PRO A 127 -16.77 -86.64 69.21
C PRO A 127 -16.91 -85.30 69.95
N VAL A 128 -15.88 -84.44 69.93
CA VAL A 128 -15.99 -83.07 70.52
C VAL A 128 -15.36 -81.96 69.65
N LYS A 129 -14.71 -82.27 68.50
CA LYS A 129 -14.00 -81.25 67.68
C LYS A 129 -14.58 -80.95 66.28
N THR A 130 -15.76 -81.48 65.96
CA THR A 130 -16.39 -81.25 64.63
C THR A 130 -16.98 -79.85 64.48
N GLN A 131 -17.47 -79.22 65.55
CA GLN A 131 -18.02 -77.85 65.49
C GLN A 131 -16.94 -76.77 65.35
N GLN A 132 -15.81 -76.87 66.07
CA GLN A 132 -14.69 -75.93 65.95
C GLN A 132 -14.05 -75.96 64.55
N THR A 133 -13.92 -77.15 63.94
CA THR A 133 -13.36 -77.30 62.59
C THR A 133 -14.29 -76.73 61.51
N GLN A 134 -15.62 -76.89 61.68
CA GLN A 134 -16.59 -76.30 60.74
C GLN A 134 -16.68 -74.77 60.87
N GLN A 135 -16.61 -74.22 62.09
CA GLN A 135 -16.55 -72.77 62.30
C GLN A 135 -15.28 -72.14 61.72
N GLU A 136 -14.12 -72.78 61.86
CA GLU A 136 -12.87 -72.26 61.30
C GLU A 136 -12.87 -72.26 59.75
N VAL A 137 -13.49 -73.28 59.14
CA VAL A 137 -13.66 -73.35 57.67
C VAL A 137 -14.63 -72.27 57.17
N GLN A 138 -15.73 -72.03 57.88
CA GLN A 138 -16.67 -70.95 57.53
C GLN A 138 -16.03 -69.56 57.71
N ALA A 139 -15.24 -69.35 58.78
CA ALA A 139 -14.52 -68.10 59.00
C ALA A 139 -13.48 -67.81 57.91
N LYS A 140 -12.72 -68.83 57.45
CA LYS A 140 -11.78 -68.67 56.33
C LYS A 140 -12.49 -68.34 55.03
N LYS A 141 -13.62 -68.99 54.73
CA LYS A 141 -14.41 -68.73 53.52
C LYS A 141 -15.00 -67.31 53.51
N ALA A 142 -15.48 -66.83 54.67
CA ALA A 142 -15.96 -65.46 54.84
C ALA A 142 -14.82 -64.42 54.67
N ALA A 143 -13.64 -64.69 55.23
CA ALA A 143 -12.47 -63.82 55.06
C ALA A 143 -11.97 -63.78 53.61
N GLU A 144 -12.01 -64.91 52.89
CA GLU A 144 -11.65 -64.99 51.47
C GLU A 144 -12.66 -64.24 50.58
N GLN A 145 -13.97 -64.35 50.86
CA GLN A 145 -14.98 -63.54 50.18
C GLN A 145 -14.80 -62.04 50.44
N ALA A 146 -14.55 -61.62 51.68
CA ALA A 146 -14.31 -60.22 52.00
C ALA A 146 -13.06 -59.66 51.30
N LEU A 147 -11.99 -60.47 51.15
CA LEU A 147 -10.80 -60.09 50.40
C LEU A 147 -11.09 -59.98 48.89
N ALA A 148 -11.85 -60.93 48.33
CA ALA A 148 -12.25 -60.92 46.92
C ALA A 148 -13.13 -59.72 46.57
N GLU A 149 -14.10 -59.37 47.43
CA GLU A 149 -14.94 -58.18 47.28
C GLU A 149 -14.10 -56.90 47.37
N LYS A 150 -13.17 -56.81 48.32
CA LYS A 150 -12.26 -55.67 48.44
C LYS A 150 -11.37 -55.51 47.20
N GLN A 151 -10.89 -56.62 46.62
CA GLN A 151 -10.13 -56.61 45.38
C GLN A 151 -10.97 -56.16 44.19
N GLN A 152 -12.21 -56.65 44.06
CA GLN A 152 -13.13 -56.20 43.01
C GLN A 152 -13.44 -54.71 43.12
N GLN A 153 -13.70 -54.21 44.33
CA GLN A 153 -13.93 -52.79 44.58
C GLN A 153 -12.71 -51.94 44.20
N ALA A 154 -11.50 -52.42 44.49
CA ALA A 154 -10.26 -51.74 44.12
C ALA A 154 -10.09 -51.66 42.59
N ILE A 155 -10.42 -52.73 41.86
CA ILE A 155 -10.37 -52.75 40.39
C ILE A 155 -11.37 -51.76 39.80
N ILE A 156 -12.61 -51.75 40.29
CA ILE A 156 -13.66 -50.82 39.82
C ILE A 156 -13.25 -49.36 40.08
N ASN A 157 -12.71 -49.08 41.27
CA ASN A 157 -12.25 -47.74 41.61
C ASN A 157 -11.04 -47.31 40.75
N ALA A 158 -10.10 -48.22 40.49
CA ALA A 158 -8.96 -47.97 39.61
C ALA A 158 -9.40 -47.72 38.17
N GLN A 159 -10.34 -48.51 37.64
CA GLN A 159 -10.91 -48.28 36.30
C GLN A 159 -11.61 -46.92 36.21
N LYS A 160 -12.43 -46.56 37.21
CA LYS A 160 -13.12 -45.27 37.25
C LYS A 160 -12.15 -44.09 37.33
N GLN A 161 -11.02 -44.24 38.02
CA GLN A 161 -9.96 -43.22 38.06
C GLN A 161 -9.25 -43.11 36.71
N ALA A 162 -8.90 -44.24 36.09
CA ALA A 162 -8.27 -44.25 34.78
C ALA A 162 -9.17 -43.62 33.70
N GLU A 163 -10.48 -43.90 33.74
CA GLU A 163 -11.45 -43.32 32.81
C GLU A 163 -11.57 -41.79 33.00
N ARG A 164 -11.62 -41.30 34.24
CA ARG A 164 -11.62 -39.86 34.52
C ARG A 164 -10.37 -39.16 33.98
N GLN A 165 -9.20 -39.75 34.22
CA GLN A 165 -7.94 -39.20 33.69
C GLN A 165 -7.91 -39.22 32.16
N ALA A 166 -8.41 -40.28 31.52
CA ALA A 166 -8.52 -40.35 30.07
C ALA A 166 -9.46 -39.28 29.52
N GLN A 167 -10.60 -39.04 30.17
CA GLN A 167 -11.55 -37.98 29.78
C GLN A 167 -10.95 -36.58 29.96
N GLU A 168 -10.25 -36.32 31.05
CA GLU A 168 -9.56 -35.03 31.28
C GLU A 168 -8.49 -34.78 30.22
N ASN A 169 -7.68 -35.79 29.90
CA ASN A 169 -6.67 -35.70 28.86
C ASN A 169 -7.30 -35.49 27.48
N ALA A 170 -8.39 -36.19 27.16
CA ALA A 170 -9.11 -36.02 25.90
C ALA A 170 -9.69 -34.61 25.77
N LYS A 171 -10.31 -34.07 26.83
CA LYS A 171 -10.81 -32.68 26.85
C LYS A 171 -9.69 -31.67 26.66
N LYS A 172 -8.55 -31.88 27.31
CA LYS A 172 -7.38 -31.00 27.16
C LYS A 172 -6.84 -31.02 25.74
N GLN A 173 -6.71 -32.20 25.13
CA GLN A 173 -6.28 -32.34 23.74
C GLN A 173 -7.26 -31.68 22.77
N GLU A 174 -8.56 -31.84 22.99
CA GLU A 174 -9.58 -31.19 22.17
C GLU A 174 -9.49 -29.66 22.28
N GLN A 175 -9.33 -29.13 23.49
CA GLN A 175 -9.16 -27.69 23.69
C GLN A 175 -7.89 -27.17 23.00
N GLU A 176 -6.77 -27.90 23.10
CA GLU A 176 -5.52 -27.54 22.41
C GLU A 176 -5.71 -27.56 20.88
N ARG A 177 -6.46 -28.52 20.33
CA ARG A 177 -6.80 -28.56 18.90
C ARG A 177 -7.65 -27.36 18.48
N ILE A 178 -8.67 -27.01 19.26
CA ILE A 178 -9.54 -25.85 18.99
C ILE A 178 -8.70 -24.57 19.00
N ASN A 179 -7.87 -24.39 20.03
CA ASN A 179 -6.99 -23.22 20.16
C ASN A 179 -5.98 -23.15 18.99
N ALA A 180 -5.42 -24.29 18.58
CA ALA A 180 -4.49 -24.36 17.44
C ALA A 180 -5.20 -24.03 16.12
N GLN A 181 -6.43 -24.51 15.92
CA GLN A 181 -7.22 -24.21 14.74
C GLN A 181 -7.62 -22.73 14.68
N GLU A 182 -8.00 -22.14 15.80
CA GLU A 182 -8.30 -20.72 15.89
C GLU A 182 -7.06 -19.87 15.61
N LEU A 183 -5.91 -20.23 16.17
CA LEU A 183 -4.64 -19.56 15.89
C LEU A 183 -4.27 -19.67 14.40
N ALA A 184 -4.44 -20.84 13.79
CA ALA A 184 -4.18 -21.03 12.36
C ALA A 184 -5.11 -20.15 11.50
N LYS A 185 -6.41 -20.06 11.85
CA LYS A 185 -7.36 -19.16 11.18
C LYS A 185 -6.97 -17.70 11.34
N GLN A 186 -6.56 -17.27 12.54
CA GLN A 186 -6.09 -15.90 12.76
C GLN A 186 -4.82 -15.58 11.96
N GLN A 187 -3.88 -16.53 11.88
CA GLN A 187 -2.68 -16.38 11.05
C GLN A 187 -3.01 -16.27 9.57
N GLU A 188 -3.97 -17.05 9.08
CA GLU A 188 -4.41 -16.99 7.68
C GLU A 188 -5.08 -15.64 7.37
N ILE A 189 -5.97 -15.16 8.25
CA ILE A 189 -6.57 -13.83 8.12
C ILE A 189 -5.47 -12.74 8.12
N ALA A 190 -4.50 -12.83 9.02
CA ALA A 190 -3.39 -11.88 9.07
C ALA A 190 -2.54 -11.91 7.80
N ARG A 191 -2.29 -13.10 7.22
CA ARG A 191 -1.60 -13.24 5.92
C ARG A 191 -2.40 -12.62 4.79
N GLN A 192 -3.70 -12.88 4.72
CA GLN A 192 -4.56 -12.29 3.69
C GLN A 192 -4.62 -10.76 3.82
N GLN A 193 -4.71 -10.24 5.04
CA GLN A 193 -4.65 -8.79 5.29
C GLN A 193 -3.30 -8.19 4.89
N ALA A 194 -2.19 -8.88 5.17
CA ALA A 194 -0.86 -8.43 4.76
C ALA A 194 -0.73 -8.41 3.23
N LEU A 195 -1.21 -9.44 2.55
CA LEU A 195 -1.23 -9.51 1.09
C LEU A 195 -2.08 -8.38 0.48
N ALA A 196 -3.29 -8.16 1.03
CA ALA A 196 -4.17 -7.08 0.58
C ALA A 196 -3.53 -5.69 0.78
N ARG A 197 -2.82 -5.48 1.91
CA ARG A 197 -2.07 -4.24 2.15
C ARG A 197 -0.94 -4.06 1.14
N GLN A 198 -0.18 -5.12 0.85
CA GLN A 198 0.88 -5.08 -0.14
C GLN A 198 0.35 -4.78 -1.55
N GLN A 199 -0.79 -5.38 -1.94
CA GLN A 199 -1.44 -5.09 -3.21
C GLN A 199 -1.91 -3.63 -3.28
N ALA A 200 -2.58 -3.14 -2.23
CA ALA A 200 -3.01 -1.75 -2.16
C ALA A 200 -1.83 -0.76 -2.23
N GLU A 201 -0.71 -1.08 -1.60
CA GLU A 201 0.51 -0.27 -1.67
C GLU A 201 1.10 -0.26 -3.09
N ASN A 202 1.21 -1.42 -3.73
CA ASN A 202 1.67 -1.52 -5.11
C ASN A 202 0.78 -0.76 -6.09
N GLU A 203 -0.55 -0.86 -5.93
CA GLU A 203 -1.50 -0.08 -6.74
C GLU A 203 -1.34 1.41 -6.51
N ARG A 204 -1.12 1.83 -5.26
CA ARG A 204 -0.91 3.24 -4.92
C ARG A 204 0.40 3.78 -5.51
N LEU A 205 1.46 2.98 -5.51
CA LEU A 205 2.73 3.32 -6.18
C LEU A 205 2.55 3.42 -7.69
N ALA A 206 1.85 2.48 -8.32
CA ALA A 206 1.56 2.53 -9.75
C ALA A 206 0.70 3.76 -10.14
N GLN A 207 -0.27 4.13 -9.31
CA GLN A 207 -1.04 5.36 -9.51
C GLN A 207 -0.18 6.62 -9.31
N ALA A 208 0.68 6.63 -8.29
CA ALA A 208 1.62 7.73 -8.06
C ALA A 208 2.60 7.91 -9.24
N GLU A 209 3.06 6.82 -9.83
CA GLU A 209 3.91 6.86 -11.02
C GLU A 209 3.17 7.42 -12.23
N LYS A 210 1.97 6.89 -12.55
CA LYS A 210 1.13 7.41 -13.64
C LYS A 210 0.81 8.90 -13.49
N THR A 211 0.48 9.33 -12.27
CA THR A 211 0.20 10.76 -12.01
C THR A 211 1.44 11.63 -12.15
N ARG A 212 2.61 11.13 -11.74
CA ARG A 212 3.89 11.83 -11.94
C ARG A 212 4.27 11.94 -13.41
N GLU A 213 4.09 10.89 -14.19
CA GLU A 213 4.31 10.90 -15.64
C GLU A 213 3.38 11.90 -16.34
N ALA A 214 2.07 11.85 -16.06
CA ALA A 214 1.12 12.80 -16.62
C ALA A 214 1.40 14.25 -16.21
N ALA A 215 1.89 14.48 -14.98
CA ALA A 215 2.31 15.81 -14.54
C ALA A 215 3.58 16.27 -15.28
N ALA A 216 4.55 15.38 -15.51
CA ALA A 216 5.76 15.68 -16.25
C ALA A 216 5.46 16.00 -17.73
N GLU A 217 4.55 15.26 -18.36
CA GLU A 217 4.11 15.51 -19.74
C GLU A 217 3.40 16.86 -19.85
N ARG A 218 2.47 17.16 -18.93
CA ARG A 218 1.82 18.48 -18.88
C ARG A 218 2.82 19.62 -18.66
N ALA A 219 3.84 19.40 -17.83
CA ALA A 219 4.89 20.39 -17.60
C ALA A 219 5.71 20.64 -18.88
N ARG A 220 6.07 19.59 -19.63
CA ARG A 220 6.75 19.72 -20.93
C ARG A 220 5.89 20.46 -21.95
N ALA A 221 4.62 20.06 -22.11
CA ALA A 221 3.69 20.73 -23.01
C ALA A 221 3.49 22.22 -22.65
N ALA A 222 3.44 22.55 -21.35
CA ALA A 222 3.35 23.94 -20.90
C ALA A 222 4.63 24.74 -21.21
N GLN A 223 5.82 24.13 -21.08
CA GLN A 223 7.09 24.76 -21.44
C GLN A 223 7.18 25.01 -22.95
N GLU A 224 6.84 24.03 -23.78
CA GLU A 224 6.80 24.17 -25.24
C GLU A 224 5.83 25.27 -25.67
N ALA A 225 4.62 25.29 -25.09
CA ALA A 225 3.64 26.33 -25.37
C ALA A 225 4.12 27.73 -24.92
N ALA A 226 4.84 27.83 -23.80
CA ALA A 226 5.43 29.09 -23.35
C ALA A 226 6.56 29.56 -24.27
N GLN A 227 7.42 28.63 -24.73
CA GLN A 227 8.47 28.93 -25.67
C GLN A 227 7.92 29.38 -27.02
N ALA A 228 6.92 28.68 -27.57
CA ALA A 228 6.26 29.08 -28.81
C ALA A 228 5.63 30.48 -28.72
N LYS A 229 5.02 30.82 -27.58
CA LYS A 229 4.50 32.18 -27.34
C LYS A 229 5.62 33.22 -27.26
N ALA A 230 6.75 32.89 -26.65
CA ALA A 230 7.90 33.79 -26.56
C ALA A 230 8.54 34.02 -27.94
N GLU A 231 8.69 32.97 -28.75
CA GLU A 231 9.19 33.06 -30.13
C GLU A 231 8.25 33.87 -31.02
N ALA A 232 6.93 33.65 -30.94
CA ALA A 232 5.94 34.45 -31.66
C ALA A 232 5.98 35.94 -31.24
N ALA A 233 6.16 36.22 -29.95
CA ALA A 233 6.31 37.60 -29.45
C ALA A 233 7.62 38.26 -29.94
N ALA A 234 8.71 37.50 -30.03
CA ALA A 234 9.98 37.97 -30.55
C ALA A 234 9.91 38.27 -32.05
N ALA A 235 9.32 37.37 -32.85
CA ALA A 235 9.12 37.56 -34.29
C ALA A 235 8.27 38.82 -34.60
N ASN A 236 7.27 39.12 -33.76
CA ASN A 236 6.42 40.31 -33.91
C ASN A 236 7.02 41.61 -33.31
N SER A 237 8.33 41.59 -33.01
CA SER A 237 9.06 42.71 -32.41
C SER A 237 10.34 43.09 -33.16
N GLU A 238 10.58 42.53 -34.35
CA GLU A 238 11.70 42.94 -35.20
C GLU A 238 11.56 44.43 -35.58
N PRO A 239 12.53 45.29 -35.20
CA PRO A 239 12.43 46.72 -35.45
C PRO A 239 12.52 47.03 -36.95
N VAL A 240 11.55 47.75 -37.48
CA VAL A 240 11.58 48.23 -38.87
C VAL A 240 12.47 49.48 -38.95
N SER A 241 13.33 49.57 -39.97
CA SER A 241 14.17 50.76 -40.17
C SER A 241 13.37 51.85 -40.88
N PHE A 242 13.30 53.04 -40.29
CA PHE A 242 12.68 54.24 -40.85
C PHE A 242 13.74 55.33 -41.08
N SER A 243 13.55 56.14 -42.11
CA SER A 243 14.36 57.33 -42.31
C SER A 243 13.86 58.47 -41.41
N GLY A 244 14.74 59.42 -41.05
CA GLY A 244 14.37 60.58 -40.23
C GLY A 244 13.28 61.47 -40.84
N SER A 245 13.06 61.40 -42.15
CA SER A 245 11.98 62.10 -42.86
C SER A 245 10.60 61.44 -42.71
N ASP A 246 10.55 60.16 -42.37
CA ASP A 246 9.29 59.42 -42.12
C ASP A 246 8.84 59.53 -40.65
N ALA A 247 9.69 60.11 -39.81
CA ALA A 247 9.47 60.25 -38.38
C ALA A 247 8.55 61.44 -38.06
N SER A 248 7.32 61.16 -37.62
CA SER A 248 6.38 62.20 -37.16
C SER A 248 6.57 62.48 -35.67
N TRP A 249 6.82 63.73 -35.30
CA TRP A 249 7.05 64.14 -33.91
C TRP A 249 5.74 64.42 -33.15
N ALA A 250 5.56 63.78 -32.01
CA ALA A 250 4.58 64.19 -31.01
C ALA A 250 5.15 65.30 -30.11
N ARG A 251 6.46 65.26 -29.87
CA ARG A 251 7.25 66.31 -29.22
C ARG A 251 8.62 66.36 -29.85
N GLU A 252 8.90 67.43 -30.57
CA GLU A 252 10.13 67.61 -31.33
C GLU A 252 11.32 68.01 -30.42
N PRO A 253 12.53 67.48 -30.66
CA PRO A 253 13.75 67.97 -30.02
C PRO A 253 14.12 69.35 -30.54
N ASN A 254 14.45 70.28 -29.64
CA ASN A 254 15.09 71.52 -30.05
C ASN A 254 16.62 71.32 -30.14
N PHE A 255 17.23 71.42 -31.33
CA PHE A 255 18.68 71.33 -31.51
C PHE A 255 19.39 72.70 -31.63
N GLU A 256 18.66 73.81 -31.52
CA GLU A 256 19.21 75.17 -31.56
C GLU A 256 20.29 75.39 -30.49
N GLY A 257 21.33 76.14 -30.83
CA GLY A 257 22.42 76.46 -29.91
C GLY A 257 23.36 75.30 -29.58
N LEU A 258 23.20 74.13 -30.22
CA LEU A 258 24.34 73.25 -30.44
C LEU A 258 25.17 73.96 -31.51
N THR A 259 26.29 74.60 -31.17
CA THR A 259 27.08 75.37 -32.14
C THR A 259 28.50 74.81 -32.25
N HIS A 260 28.94 74.59 -33.50
CA HIS A 260 30.35 74.59 -33.91
C HIS A 260 30.46 74.67 -35.45
N GLU A 261 31.65 74.95 -35.97
CA GLU A 261 31.94 74.98 -37.41
C GLU A 261 31.41 73.72 -38.11
N ALA A 262 30.44 73.94 -39.01
CA ALA A 262 29.74 73.02 -39.90
C ALA A 262 29.95 71.51 -39.62
N LEU A 263 29.03 70.91 -38.85
CA LEU A 263 28.99 69.47 -38.66
C LEU A 263 27.60 68.90 -38.79
N THR A 264 27.52 67.75 -39.44
CA THR A 264 26.34 66.90 -39.46
C THR A 264 26.43 65.87 -38.33
N LEU A 265 25.46 65.88 -37.41
CA LEU A 265 25.30 64.81 -36.43
C LEU A 265 24.37 63.74 -37.01
N ASN A 266 24.77 62.47 -36.90
CA ASN A 266 23.94 61.33 -37.25
C ASN A 266 23.47 60.64 -35.97
N LEU A 267 22.16 60.66 -35.75
CA LEU A 267 21.49 60.11 -34.58
C LEU A 267 20.75 58.83 -34.99
N ARG A 268 21.10 57.71 -34.34
CA ARG A 268 20.41 56.42 -34.47
C ARG A 268 19.74 56.06 -33.17
N PHE A 269 18.43 55.79 -33.18
CA PHE A 269 17.69 55.47 -31.96
C PHE A 269 16.52 54.51 -32.24
N ARG A 270 16.06 53.83 -31.19
CA ARG A 270 14.89 52.94 -31.21
C ARG A 270 13.66 53.69 -30.73
N VAL A 271 12.53 53.46 -31.38
CA VAL A 271 11.22 53.99 -30.99
C VAL A 271 10.30 52.81 -30.69
N ASP A 272 9.66 52.81 -29.52
CA ASP A 272 8.71 51.76 -29.14
C ASP A 272 7.31 51.96 -29.73
N LYS A 273 6.39 51.02 -29.46
CA LYS A 273 4.99 51.04 -29.94
C LYS A 273 4.18 52.21 -29.36
N GLN A 274 4.72 52.93 -28.38
CA GLN A 274 4.13 54.08 -27.72
C GLN A 274 4.82 55.40 -28.10
N GLY A 275 5.81 55.34 -29.00
CA GLY A 275 6.55 56.50 -29.50
C GLY A 275 7.72 56.97 -28.63
N ASN A 276 8.07 56.24 -27.57
CA ASN A 276 9.18 56.62 -26.70
C ASN A 276 10.53 56.22 -27.32
N ILE A 277 11.54 57.06 -27.07
CA ILE A 277 12.87 56.92 -27.66
C ILE A 277 13.82 56.21 -26.69
N SER A 278 14.58 55.24 -27.19
CA SER A 278 15.60 54.50 -26.44
C SER A 278 16.82 54.19 -27.32
N ASN A 279 17.90 53.66 -26.73
CA ASN A 279 19.12 53.24 -27.45
C ASN A 279 19.73 54.32 -28.38
N ILE A 280 19.82 55.55 -27.89
CA ILE A 280 20.34 56.68 -28.67
C ILE A 280 21.86 56.58 -28.87
N THR A 281 22.24 56.51 -30.13
CA THR A 281 23.62 56.58 -30.63
C THR A 281 23.78 57.88 -31.41
N VAL A 282 24.84 58.64 -31.12
CA VAL A 282 25.16 59.90 -31.82
C VAL A 282 26.56 59.74 -32.39
N THR A 283 26.70 60.02 -33.67
CA THR A 283 27.96 59.95 -34.42
C THR A 283 28.15 61.24 -35.21
N GLY A 284 29.38 61.50 -35.68
CA GLY A 284 29.74 62.71 -36.40
C GLY A 284 30.49 63.76 -35.57
N SER A 285 30.42 63.72 -34.23
CA SER A 285 31.20 64.62 -33.36
C SER A 285 32.07 63.84 -32.38
N ASN A 286 33.22 64.42 -32.01
CA ASN A 286 34.06 63.95 -30.90
C ASN A 286 33.88 64.80 -29.63
N ASP A 287 33.13 65.90 -29.67
CA ASP A 287 32.85 66.71 -28.46
C ASP A 287 31.81 65.99 -27.59
N ARG A 288 32.26 65.54 -26.41
CA ARG A 288 31.42 64.84 -25.43
C ARG A 288 30.24 65.69 -24.94
N ARG A 289 30.36 67.02 -24.90
CA ARG A 289 29.27 67.92 -24.49
C ARG A 289 28.16 67.92 -25.54
N ILE A 290 28.53 68.02 -26.82
CA ILE A 290 27.59 68.00 -27.94
C ILE A 290 26.86 66.65 -28.02
N ILE A 291 27.60 65.54 -27.92
CA ILE A 291 27.01 64.19 -27.88
C ILE A 291 26.03 64.06 -26.72
N ARG A 292 26.42 64.48 -25.51
CA ARG A 292 25.58 64.38 -24.31
C ARG A 292 24.32 65.21 -24.46
N GLU A 293 24.45 66.43 -24.97
CA GLU A 293 23.34 67.35 -25.12
C GLU A 293 22.37 66.88 -26.21
N ALA A 294 22.87 66.44 -27.36
CA ALA A 294 22.05 65.81 -28.40
C ALA A 294 21.27 64.59 -27.85
N LYS A 295 21.93 63.69 -27.10
CA LYS A 295 21.26 62.56 -26.44
C LYS A 295 20.20 63.02 -25.43
N ARG A 296 20.51 64.02 -24.62
CA ARG A 296 19.60 64.55 -23.59
C ARG A 296 18.35 65.16 -24.20
N ARG A 297 18.51 65.98 -25.24
CA ARG A 297 17.40 66.64 -25.92
C ARG A 297 16.54 65.62 -26.65
N LEU A 298 17.16 64.71 -27.41
CA LEU A 298 16.46 63.64 -28.09
C LEU A 298 15.75 62.68 -27.11
N GLY A 299 16.37 62.33 -25.98
CA GLY A 299 15.74 61.47 -24.97
C GLY A 299 14.53 62.09 -24.25
N ARG A 300 14.30 63.40 -24.38
CA ARG A 300 13.11 64.09 -23.86
C ARG A 300 11.99 64.26 -24.90
N SER A 301 12.31 63.96 -26.15
CA SER A 301 11.40 64.02 -27.28
C SER A 301 10.54 62.76 -27.39
N LYS A 302 9.52 62.83 -28.23
CA LYS A 302 8.59 61.71 -28.45
C LYS A 302 8.10 61.72 -29.90
N LEU A 303 8.05 60.55 -30.52
CA LEU A 303 7.47 60.38 -31.84
C LEU A 303 6.03 59.89 -31.72
N ASN A 304 5.25 60.07 -32.78
CA ASN A 304 4.06 59.26 -32.99
C ASN A 304 4.51 57.81 -33.28
N PRO A 305 3.79 56.79 -32.80
CA PRO A 305 4.12 55.40 -33.09
C PRO A 305 4.18 55.13 -34.60
N PHE A 306 5.17 54.38 -35.05
CA PHE A 306 5.23 53.91 -36.43
C PHE A 306 4.13 52.89 -36.68
N ILE A 307 3.37 53.03 -37.76
CA ILE A 307 2.27 52.13 -38.11
C ILE A 307 2.68 51.29 -39.33
N GLN A 308 2.57 49.97 -39.21
CA GLN A 308 2.71 49.04 -40.34
C GLN A 308 1.48 48.14 -40.38
N ASN A 309 0.81 48.06 -41.53
CA ASN A 309 -0.44 47.28 -41.69
C ASN A 309 -1.51 47.61 -40.64
N GLY A 310 -1.62 48.89 -40.22
CA GLY A 310 -2.58 49.35 -39.23
C GLY A 310 -2.22 49.07 -37.76
N VAL A 311 -1.05 48.47 -37.49
CA VAL A 311 -0.59 48.14 -36.13
C VAL A 311 0.67 48.94 -35.76
N PRO A 312 0.77 49.49 -34.52
CA PRO A 312 1.99 50.12 -34.04
C PRO A 312 3.17 49.14 -33.94
N VAL A 313 4.29 49.51 -34.55
CA VAL A 313 5.54 48.73 -34.57
C VAL A 313 6.68 49.47 -33.89
N THR A 314 7.68 48.71 -33.46
CA THR A 314 8.96 49.30 -33.02
C THR A 314 9.78 49.69 -34.25
N GLY A 315 10.35 50.89 -34.25
CA GLY A 315 11.21 51.38 -35.33
C GLY A 315 12.65 51.64 -34.89
N ILE A 316 13.59 51.55 -35.82
CA ILE A 316 14.92 52.19 -35.72
C ILE A 316 14.91 53.41 -36.63
N VAL A 317 15.23 54.57 -36.09
CA VAL A 317 15.26 55.83 -36.83
C VAL A 317 16.70 56.30 -36.97
N ASN A 318 17.08 56.68 -38.19
CA ASN A 318 18.32 57.39 -38.47
C ASN A 318 18.00 58.84 -38.87
N LEU A 319 18.42 59.80 -38.07
CA LEU A 319 18.20 61.22 -38.27
C LEU A 319 19.53 61.94 -38.43
N SER A 320 19.67 62.71 -39.51
CA SER A 320 20.82 63.58 -39.73
C SER A 320 20.41 65.03 -39.48
N ILE A 321 21.11 65.73 -38.58
CA ILE A 321 20.86 67.15 -38.31
C ILE A 321 22.12 67.96 -38.65
N ALA A 322 21.92 69.09 -39.32
CA ALA A 322 22.95 70.08 -39.49
C ALA A 322 23.02 70.92 -38.20
N VAL A 323 24.22 71.03 -37.65
CA VAL A 323 24.51 71.91 -36.51
C VAL A 323 24.89 73.26 -37.12
N ILE A 324 23.93 74.18 -37.19
CA ILE A 324 24.12 75.52 -37.76
C ILE A 324 24.48 76.48 -36.62
N SER A 325 25.46 77.34 -36.86
CA SER A 325 25.89 78.38 -35.92
C SER A 325 24.87 79.50 -35.76
#